data_AF-A0A7W1BS48-F1
#
_entry.id   AF-A0A7W1BS48-F1
#
_cell.length_a   1.000
_cell.length_b   1.000
_cell.length_c   1.000
_cell.angle_alpha   90.00
_cell.angle_beta   90.00
_cell.angle_gamma   90.00
#
_symmetry.space_group_name_H-M   'P 1'
#
loop_
_entity.id
_entity.type
_entity.pdbx_description
1 polymer ?
#
loop_
_entity_poly.entity_id
_entity_poly.type
_entity_poly.pdbx_seq_one_letter_code
_entity_poly.pdbx_strand_id
1 'polypeptide(L)'
;MKNGTAKDGFPEAAMSSFFASRHMPCAECGASVAAEETHTCDPERVLEFRLFHLRDSMSAFDDDLRGYLESAEGRFEQWLAERDRPPP
;
A
#
# COMPACT_ATOMS: atom_id res chain seq x y z
N MET A 1 -7.37 -34.86 51.59
CA MET A 1 -7.31 -33.40 51.79
C MET A 1 -6.15 -32.87 50.95
N LYS A 2 -6.46 -32.28 49.78
CA LYS A 2 -6.16 -30.87 49.37
C LYS A 2 -4.65 -30.57 49.27
N ASN A 3 -4.03 -30.03 48.22
CA ASN A 3 -4.37 -29.38 46.94
C ASN A 3 -3.05 -29.43 46.11
N GLY A 4 -3.01 -29.39 44.78
CA GLY A 4 -3.35 -28.22 43.98
C GLY A 4 -2.17 -27.93 43.04
N THR A 5 -2.40 -28.07 41.75
CA THR A 5 -1.49 -27.77 40.64
C THR A 5 -1.24 -26.27 40.52
N ALA A 6 0.03 -25.83 40.56
CA ALA A 6 0.41 -24.50 40.09
C ALA A 6 0.88 -24.62 38.64
N LYS A 7 -0.05 -24.39 37.69
CA LYS A 7 0.27 -24.05 36.31
C LYS A 7 0.04 -22.56 36.15
N ASP A 8 0.99 -21.76 36.61
CA ASP A 8 0.95 -20.31 36.38
C ASP A 8 1.64 -20.03 35.04
N GLY A 9 0.95 -20.40 33.95
CA GLY A 9 1.22 -19.79 32.66
C GLY A 9 0.72 -18.35 32.71
N PHE A 10 1.59 -17.38 32.41
CA PHE A 10 1.15 -16.01 32.21
C PHE A 10 0.04 -15.99 31.16
N PRO A 11 -1.12 -15.37 31.42
CA PRO A 11 -2.20 -15.33 30.46
C PRO A 11 -1.74 -14.52 29.24
N GLU A 12 -1.61 -15.18 28.10
CA GLU A 12 -1.27 -14.60 26.79
C GLU A 12 -2.13 -13.37 26.46
N ALA A 13 -3.38 -13.35 26.96
CA ALA A 13 -4.31 -12.23 26.87
C ALA A 13 -3.81 -10.93 27.54
N ALA A 14 -2.97 -11.02 28.58
CA ALA A 14 -2.48 -9.85 29.30
C ALA A 14 -1.41 -9.09 28.48
N MET A 15 -0.60 -9.78 27.67
CA MET A 15 0.44 -9.11 26.86
C MET A 15 -0.13 -8.35 25.67
N SER A 16 -1.24 -8.80 25.08
CA SER A 16 -1.89 -8.14 23.94
C SER A 16 -2.53 -6.79 24.32
N SER A 17 -2.91 -6.59 25.58
CA SER A 17 -3.58 -5.36 26.02
C SER A 17 -2.63 -4.18 26.25
N PHE A 18 -1.33 -4.41 26.49
CA PHE A 18 -0.37 -3.33 26.77
C PHE A 18 0.13 -2.59 25.52
N PHE A 19 -0.07 -3.15 24.32
CA PHE A 19 0.37 -2.59 23.04
C PHE A 19 -0.75 -2.16 22.11
N ALA A 20 -2.00 -2.13 22.60
CA ALA A 20 -3.11 -1.61 21.80
C ALA A 20 -2.87 -0.12 21.52
N SER A 21 -2.38 0.20 20.31
CA SER A 21 -2.17 1.58 19.89
C SER A 21 -3.54 2.25 19.83
N ARG A 22 -3.66 3.37 20.54
CA ARG A 22 -4.89 4.17 20.51
C ARG A 22 -5.15 4.81 19.15
N HIS A 23 -4.12 4.81 18.29
CA HIS A 23 -4.21 5.29 16.93
C HIS A 23 -3.92 4.17 15.94
N MET A 24 -4.69 4.16 14.86
CA MET A 24 -4.53 3.27 13.73
C MET A 24 -4.42 4.10 12.45
N PRO A 25 -3.65 3.66 11.45
CA PRO A 25 -3.61 4.34 10.18
C PRO A 25 -4.95 4.20 9.48
N CYS A 26 -5.51 5.31 8.99
CA CYS A 26 -6.63 5.31 8.08
C CYS A 26 -6.23 4.56 6.80
N ALA A 27 -7.03 3.58 6.39
CA ALA A 27 -6.77 2.77 5.20
C ALA A 27 -6.87 3.57 3.88
N GLU A 28 -7.48 4.76 3.89
CA GLU A 28 -7.72 5.56 2.69
C GLU A 28 -6.71 6.70 2.50
N CYS A 29 -6.24 7.32 3.58
CA CYS A 29 -5.35 8.49 3.53
C CYS A 29 -4.07 8.36 4.38
N GLY A 30 -3.88 7.23 5.08
CA GLY A 30 -2.72 6.97 5.93
C GLY A 30 -2.57 7.89 7.13
N ALA A 31 -3.58 8.70 7.48
CA ALA A 31 -3.57 9.50 8.70
C ALA A 31 -3.58 8.59 9.93
N SER A 32 -2.77 8.91 10.94
CA SER A 32 -2.85 8.25 12.25
C SER A 32 -4.05 8.80 13.00
N VAL A 33 -5.14 8.04 13.05
CA VAL A 33 -6.42 8.46 13.64
C VAL A 33 -6.71 7.71 14.93
N ALA A 34 -7.30 8.37 15.92
CA ALA A 34 -7.70 7.69 17.15
C ALA A 34 -8.82 6.69 16.84
N ALA A 35 -8.84 5.54 17.53
CA ALA A 35 -9.78 4.46 17.24
C ALA A 35 -11.26 4.85 17.47
N GLU A 36 -11.49 5.80 18.37
CA GLU A 36 -12.81 6.32 18.76
C GLU A 36 -13.26 7.57 17.97
N GLU A 37 -12.45 8.12 17.06
CA GLU A 37 -12.78 9.35 16.32
C GLU A 37 -13.46 9.08 14.97
N THR A 38 -14.49 9.86 14.65
CA THR A 38 -15.07 9.91 13.31
C THR A 38 -14.16 10.72 12.39
N HIS A 39 -13.33 10.02 11.61
CA HIS A 39 -12.41 10.63 10.67
C HIS A 39 -13.07 10.91 9.31
N THR A 40 -12.86 12.12 8.79
CA THR A 40 -13.14 12.46 7.38
C THR A 40 -11.81 12.72 6.68
N CYS A 41 -11.56 12.00 5.60
CA CYS A 41 -10.34 12.14 4.82
C CYS A 41 -10.27 13.51 4.13
N ASP A 42 -9.12 14.16 4.24
CA ASP A 42 -8.78 15.29 3.39
C ASP A 42 -8.48 14.81 1.94
N PRO A 43 -9.15 15.36 0.91
CA PRO A 43 -8.97 14.90 -0.46
C PRO A 43 -7.53 14.98 -0.99
N GLU A 44 -6.79 16.03 -0.62
CA GLU A 44 -5.40 16.20 -1.06
C GLU A 44 -4.51 15.11 -0.45
N ARG A 45 -4.65 14.85 0.85
CA ARG A 45 -3.95 13.75 1.53
C ARG A 45 -4.28 12.37 0.94
N VAL A 46 -5.53 12.12 0.53
CA VAL A 46 -5.90 10.86 -0.13
C VAL A 46 -5.12 10.69 -1.43
N LEU A 47 -4.99 11.75 -2.23
CA LEU A 47 -4.22 11.72 -3.47
C LEU A 47 -2.73 11.45 -3.19
N GLU A 48 -2.14 12.13 -2.22
CA GLU A 48 -0.74 11.90 -1.82
C GLU A 48 -0.50 10.46 -1.39
N PHE A 49 -1.40 9.90 -0.56
CA PHE A 49 -1.31 8.53 -0.07
C PHE A 49 -1.39 7.52 -1.23
N ARG A 50 -2.33 7.71 -2.17
CA ARG A 50 -2.45 6.85 -3.36
C ARG A 50 -1.23 6.95 -4.26
N LEU A 51 -0.72 8.16 -4.51
CA LEU A 51 0.50 8.37 -5.29
C LEU A 51 1.69 7.69 -4.62
N PHE A 52 1.83 7.80 -3.29
CA PHE A 52 2.88 7.12 -2.55
C PHE A 52 2.85 5.61 -2.78
N HIS A 53 1.68 4.98 -2.70
CA HIS A 53 1.52 3.54 -2.97
C HIS A 53 1.79 3.16 -4.43
N LEU A 54 1.59 4.07 -5.37
CA LEU A 54 1.74 3.78 -6.81
C LEU A 54 3.17 4.00 -7.33
N ARG A 55 4.03 4.73 -6.59
CA ARG A 55 5.38 5.11 -7.04
C ARG A 55 6.24 3.94 -7.50
N ASP A 56 6.32 2.88 -6.70
CA ASP A 56 7.16 1.73 -7.04
C ASP A 56 6.60 0.97 -8.25
N SER A 57 5.27 0.89 -8.35
CA SER A 57 4.59 0.28 -9.50
C SER A 57 4.80 1.10 -10.78
N MET A 58 4.75 2.42 -10.70
CA MET A 58 5.07 3.30 -11.83
C MET A 58 6.53 3.16 -12.26
N SER A 59 7.46 3.11 -11.31
CA SER A 59 8.88 2.92 -11.63
C SER A 59 9.13 1.58 -12.32
N ALA A 60 8.53 0.50 -11.81
CA ALA A 60 8.64 -0.82 -12.44
C ALA A 60 8.03 -0.83 -13.85
N PHE A 61 6.86 -0.20 -14.01
CA PHE A 61 6.24 -0.05 -15.33
C PHE A 61 7.11 0.73 -16.31
N ASP A 62 7.76 1.82 -15.87
CA ASP A 62 8.64 2.61 -16.73
C ASP A 62 9.87 1.80 -17.19
N ASP A 63 10.40 0.95 -16.33
CA ASP A 63 11.52 0.04 -16.66
C ASP A 63 11.06 -1.05 -17.63
N ASP A 64 9.90 -1.67 -17.38
CA ASP A 64 9.31 -2.69 -18.25
C ASP A 64 8.99 -2.12 -19.64
N LEU A 65 8.38 -0.93 -19.69
CA LEU A 65 8.06 -0.24 -20.93
C LEU A 65 9.33 0.12 -21.69
N ARG A 66 10.38 0.59 -21.01
CA ARG A 66 11.66 0.86 -21.66
C ARG A 66 12.26 -0.40 -22.25
N GLY A 67 12.32 -1.49 -21.48
CA GLY A 67 12.82 -2.77 -21.97
C GLY A 67 12.03 -3.28 -23.17
N TYR A 68 10.70 -3.11 -23.14
CA TYR A 68 9.84 -3.42 -24.27
C TYR A 68 10.16 -2.59 -25.51
N LEU A 69 10.25 -1.26 -25.39
CA LEU A 69 10.53 -0.36 -26.50
C LEU A 69 11.95 -0.55 -27.08
N GLU A 70 12.90 -1.08 -26.30
CA GLU A 70 14.24 -1.45 -26.77
C GLU A 70 14.29 -2.81 -27.49
N SER A 71 13.25 -3.64 -27.35
CA SER A 71 13.14 -4.93 -28.03
C SER A 71 12.90 -4.76 -29.54
N ALA A 72 13.09 -5.84 -30.31
CA ALA A 72 12.79 -5.81 -31.74
C ALA A 72 11.28 -5.62 -32.02
N GLU A 73 10.43 -6.21 -31.18
CA GLU A 73 8.97 -6.12 -31.28
C GLU A 73 8.49 -4.70 -30.96
N GLY A 74 8.90 -4.15 -29.82
CA GLY A 74 8.51 -2.79 -29.43
C GLY A 74 8.97 -1.72 -30.42
N ARG A 75 10.17 -1.84 -31.00
CA ARG A 75 10.63 -0.94 -32.08
C ARG A 75 9.79 -1.07 -33.35
N PHE A 76 9.36 -2.28 -33.70
CA PHE A 76 8.49 -2.49 -34.86
C PHE A 76 7.10 -1.89 -34.63
N GLU A 77 6.52 -2.09 -33.46
CA GLU A 77 5.22 -1.50 -33.12
C GLU A 77 5.28 0.04 -33.06
N GLN A 78 6.36 0.61 -32.51
CA GLN A 78 6.56 2.05 -32.52
C GLN A 78 6.64 2.60 -33.96
N TRP A 79 7.38 1.93 -34.84
CA TRP A 79 7.44 2.28 -36.26
C TRP A 79 6.07 2.22 -36.94
N LEU A 80 5.27 1.19 -36.63
CA LEU A 80 3.92 1.03 -37.17
C LEU A 80 3.00 2.15 -36.68
N ALA A 81 3.02 2.45 -35.38
CA ALA A 81 2.20 3.49 -34.77
C ALA A 81 2.47 4.88 -35.36
N GLU A 82 3.74 5.24 -35.60
CA GLU A 82 4.08 6.54 -36.22
C GLU A 82 3.58 6.62 -37.67
N ARG A 83 3.58 5.50 -38.39
CA ARG A 83 3.09 5.45 -39.77
C ARG A 83 1.57 5.56 -39.86
N ASP A 84 0.86 5.02 -38.88
CA ASP A 84 -0.60 5.04 -38.81
C ASP A 84 -1.14 6.31 -38.11
N ARG A 85 -0.25 7.21 -37.70
CA ARG A 85 -0.59 8.45 -37.00
C ARG A 85 -1.44 9.36 -37.90
N PRO A 86 -2.65 9.75 -37.47
CA PRO A 86 -3.46 10.73 -38.20
C PRO A 86 -2.73 12.08 -38.30
N PRO A 87 -2.93 12.84 -39.40
CA PRO A 87 -2.45 14.21 -39.46
C PRO A 87 -3.08 15.05 -38.33
N PRO A 88 -2.38 16.10 -37.86
CA PRO A 88 -2.88 16.96 -36.78
C PRO A 88 -4.18 17.69 -37.13
#